data_AF-A0A846JC14-F1
#
_entry.id   AF-A0A846JC14-F1
#
_cell.length_a   1.000
_cell.length_b   1.000
_cell.length_c   1.000
_cell.angle_alpha   90.00
_cell.angle_beta   90.00
_cell.angle_gamma   90.00
#
_symmetry.space_group_name_H-M   'P 1'
#
loop_
_entity.id
_entity.type
_entity.pdbx_description
1 polymer ?
#
loop_
_entity_poly.entity_id
_entity_poly.type
_entity_poly.pdbx_seq_one_letter_code
_entity_poly.pdbx_strand_id
1 'polypeptide(L)' 'MEEIKIINRGKIAFLYMNDVFEKDIQLIFRNGQYIWAFVFNNNEKVHRLLQEYDTKNDLKKYNNCFKHIALAIKKKKMEE' A
#
# COMPACT_ATOMS: atom_id res chain seq x y z
N MET A 1 11.69 13.78 7.75
CA MET A 1 11.37 12.34 7.68
C MET A 1 11.14 12.02 6.22
N GLU A 2 11.84 11.04 5.68
CA GLU A 2 11.60 10.63 4.30
C GLU A 2 10.19 10.03 4.17
N GLU A 3 9.58 10.16 3.00
CA GLU A 3 8.29 9.58 2.67
C GLU A 3 8.50 8.54 1.58
N ILE A 4 7.74 7.44 1.62
CA ILE A 4 7.77 6.43 0.57
C ILE A 4 6.49 6.52 -0.27
N LYS A 5 6.67 6.62 -1.60
CA LYS A 5 5.56 6.69 -2.56
C LYS A 5 5.35 5.33 -3.22
N ILE A 6 4.19 4.75 -3.02
CA ILE A 6 3.86 3.39 -3.48
C ILE A 6 2.72 3.45 -4.50
N ILE A 7 2.96 2.86 -5.67
CA ILE A 7 1.96 2.72 -6.75
C ILE A 7 1.39 1.29 -6.80
N ASN A 8 2.15 0.31 -6.29
CA ASN A 8 1.76 -1.09 -6.35
C ASN A 8 0.58 -1.36 -5.41
N ARG A 9 -0.60 -1.59 -6.01
CA ARG A 9 -1.86 -1.83 -5.28
C ARG A 9 -1.84 -3.07 -4.38
N GLY A 10 -1.02 -4.07 -4.68
CA GLY A 10 -0.87 -5.23 -3.81
C GLY A 10 -0.09 -4.91 -2.53
N LYS A 11 0.99 -4.13 -2.66
CA LYS A 11 1.74 -3.61 -1.51
C LYS A 11 0.83 -2.74 -0.63
N ILE A 12 0.06 -1.85 -1.23
CA ILE A 12 -0.91 -0.99 -0.52
C ILE A 12 -1.96 -1.83 0.22
N ALA A 13 -2.58 -2.80 -0.45
CA ALA A 13 -3.58 -3.66 0.19
C ALA A 13 -2.97 -4.46 1.35
N PHE A 14 -1.74 -4.97 1.20
CA PHE A 14 -1.05 -5.68 2.27
C PHE A 14 -0.76 -4.77 3.47
N LEU A 15 -0.38 -3.51 3.25
CA LEU A 15 -0.22 -2.52 4.31
C LEU A 15 -1.54 -2.26 5.06
N TYR A 16 -2.66 -2.11 4.35
CA TYR A 16 -3.98 -1.92 4.98
C TYR A 16 -4.41 -3.10 5.85
N MET A 17 -4.11 -4.34 5.42
CA MET A 17 -4.37 -5.53 6.24
C MET A 17 -3.53 -5.58 7.53
N ASN A 18 -2.51 -4.74 7.66
CA ASN A 18 -1.59 -4.65 8.80
C ASN A 18 -1.70 -3.29 9.54
N ASP A 19 -2.86 -2.62 9.40
CA ASP A 19 -3.17 -1.33 10.01
C ASP A 19 -2.15 -0.23 9.67
N VAL A 20 -1.64 -0.24 8.45
CA VAL A 20 -0.75 0.80 7.92
C VAL A 20 -1.45 1.49 6.75
N PHE A 21 -1.86 2.74 6.97
CA PHE A 21 -2.58 3.55 6.00
C PHE A 21 -1.70 4.66 5.43
N GLU A 22 -2.03 5.10 4.21
CA GLU A 22 -1.35 6.22 3.60
C GLU A 22 -1.66 7.52 4.36
N LYS A 23 -0.70 8.43 4.36
CA LYS A 23 -0.83 9.79 4.87
C LYS A 23 -1.46 10.72 3.83
N ASP A 24 -1.16 10.47 2.56
CA ASP A 24 -1.56 11.33 1.44
C ASP A 24 -1.61 10.53 0.13
N ILE A 25 -2.28 11.09 -0.88
CA ILE A 25 -2.33 10.56 -2.24
C ILE A 25 -1.90 11.68 -3.19
N GLN A 26 -0.79 11.46 -3.89
CA GLN A 26 -0.16 12.48 -4.73
C GLN A 26 -0.09 12.05 -6.18
N LEU A 27 -0.32 12.99 -7.11
CA LEU A 27 -0.07 12.79 -8.52
C LEU A 27 1.43 12.93 -8.79
N ILE A 28 2.05 11.89 -9.35
CA ILE A 28 3.48 11.90 -9.69
C ILE A 28 3.66 11.61 -11.18
N PHE A 29 4.71 12.17 -11.78
CA PHE A 29 5.09 11.87 -13.16
C PHE A 29 6.14 10.75 -13.17
N ARG A 30 5.84 9.62 -13.81
CA ARG A 30 6.75 8.48 -13.91
C ARG A 30 6.59 7.79 -15.27
N ASN A 31 7.71 7.47 -15.92
CA ASN A 31 7.74 6.77 -17.22
C ASN A 31 6.85 7.44 -18.28
N GLY A 32 6.84 8.78 -18.35
CA GLY A 32 6.07 9.53 -19.34
C GLY A 32 4.58 9.71 -19.03
N GLN A 33 4.10 9.27 -17.86
CA GLN A 33 2.69 9.34 -17.49
C GLN A 33 2.49 9.91 -16.07
N TYR A 34 1.36 10.58 -15.87
CA TYR A 34 0.89 10.98 -14.54
C TYR A 34 0.17 9.82 -13.86
N ILE A 35 0.61 9.46 -12.66
CA ILE A 35 0.11 8.32 -11.89
C ILE A 35 -0.12 8.75 -10.45
N TRP A 36 -1.24 8.34 -9.86
CA TRP A 36 -1.51 8.53 -8.45
C TRP A 36 -0.69 7.55 -7.59
N ALA A 37 0.09 8.08 -6.65
CA ALA A 37 0.87 7.32 -5.70
C ALA A 37 0.39 7.57 -4.27
N PHE A 38 0.39 6.50 -3.47
CA PHE A 38 0.02 6.52 -2.07
C PHE A 38 1.27 6.79 -1.24
N VAL A 39 1.22 7.80 -0.39
CA VAL A 39 2.36 8.29 0.39
C VAL A 39 2.28 7.72 1.80
N PHE A 40 3.33 7.03 2.22
CA PHE A 40 3.45 6.47 3.57
C PHE A 40 4.65 7.08 4.29
N ASN A 41 4.59 7.11 5.62
CA ASN A 41 5.73 7.48 6.45
C ASN A 41 6.86 6.46 6.24
N ASN A 42 8.07 6.93 5.95
CA ASN A 42 9.20 6.02 5.84
C ASN A 42 9.65 5.56 7.23
N ASN A 43 9.32 4.33 7.61
CA ASN A 43 9.67 3.75 8.89
C ASN A 43 9.96 2.24 8.77
N GLU A 44 10.56 1.67 9.82
CA GLU A 44 10.95 0.26 9.85
C GLU A 44 9.77 -0.70 9.67
N LYS A 45 8.60 -0.38 10.23
CA LYS A 45 7.39 -1.21 10.08
C LYS A 45 7.00 -1.32 8.61
N VAL A 46 6.94 -0.20 7.89
CA VAL A 46 6.62 -0.16 6.45
C VAL A 46 7.67 -0.96 5.67
N HIS A 47 8.96 -0.74 5.91
CA HIS A 47 10.01 -1.48 5.21
C HIS A 47 9.91 -3.00 5.41
N ARG A 48 9.73 -3.44 6.66
CA ARG A 48 9.59 -4.86 7.00
C ARG A 48 8.40 -5.50 6.28
N LEU A 49 7.24 -4.83 6.30
CA LEU A 49 6.04 -5.34 5.63
C LEU A 49 6.19 -5.39 4.10
N LEU A 50 6.88 -4.42 3.50
CA LEU A 50 7.14 -4.43 2.06
C LEU A 50 8.09 -5.56 1.66
N GLN A 51 9.12 -5.83 2.47
CA GLN A 51 10.01 -6.98 2.28
C GLN A 51 9.26 -8.30 2.43
N GLU A 52 8.39 -8.41 3.43
CA GLU A 52 7.55 -9.59 3.63
C GLU A 52 6.61 -9.84 2.44
N TYR A 53 5.99 -8.79 1.91
CA TYR A 53 5.19 -8.90 0.69
C TYR A 53 6.02 -9.38 -0.51
N ASP A 54 7.25 -8.88 -0.65
CA ASP A 54 8.12 -9.24 -1.76
C ASP A 54 8.60 -10.69 -1.70
N THR A 55 8.68 -11.32 -0.51
CA THR A 55 9.03 -12.74 -0.36
C THR A 55 7.83 -13.69 -0.50
N LYS A 56 6.60 -13.21 -0.27
CA LYS A 56 5.38 -14.03 -0.34
C LYS A 56 4.79 -14.09 -1.75
N ASN A 57 5.33 -15.00 -2.58
CA ASN A 57 4.85 -15.21 -3.96
C ASN A 57 3.38 -15.67 -4.04
N ASP A 58 2.89 -16.42 -3.06
CA ASP A 58 1.49 -16.87 -3.01
C ASP A 58 0.54 -15.69 -2.79
N LEU A 59 0.90 -14.74 -1.93
CA LEU A 59 0.11 -13.51 -1.76
C LEU A 59 0.02 -12.72 -3.06
N LYS A 60 1.09 -12.66 -3.85
CA LYS A 60 1.05 -11.99 -5.16
C LYS A 60 0.09 -12.70 -6.12
N LYS A 61 0.03 -14.03 -6.08
CA LYS A 61 -0.89 -14.85 -6.89
C LYS A 61 -2.37 -14.61 -6.51
N TYR A 62 -2.66 -14.49 -5.21
CA TYR A 62 -4.02 -14.26 -4.69
C TYR A 62 -4.31 -12.79 -4.36
N ASN A 63 -3.53 -11.87 -4.93
CA ASN A 63 -3.63 -10.44 -4.65
C ASN A 63 -5.04 -9.87 -4.89
N ASN A 64 -5.75 -10.39 -5.91
CA ASN A 64 -7.12 -9.96 -6.18
C ASN A 64 -8.12 -10.44 -5.13
N CYS A 65 -7.86 -11.55 -4.44
CA CYS A 65 -8.75 -12.11 -3.43
C CYS A 65 -8.80 -11.25 -2.15
N PHE A 66 -7.66 -10.70 -1.71
CA PHE A 66 -7.61 -9.93 -0.45
C PHE A 66 -7.72 -8.41 -0.64
N LYS A 67 -7.55 -7.87 -1.85
CA LYS A 67 -7.71 -6.43 -2.12
C LYS A 67 -9.06 -5.87 -1.69
N HIS A 68 -10.14 -6.61 -1.94
CA HIS A 68 -11.48 -6.16 -1.55
C HIS A 68 -11.62 -6.07 -0.03
N ILE A 69 -11.04 -7.02 0.70
CA ILE A 69 -11.01 -7.02 2.17
C ILE A 69 -10.19 -5.83 2.67
N ALA A 70 -9.00 -5.61 2.12
CA ALA A 70 -8.14 -4.48 2.48
C ALA A 70 -8.84 -3.12 2.27
N LEU A 71 -9.58 -2.96 1.17
CA LEU A 71 -10.37 -1.76 0.91
C LEU A 71 -11.54 -1.60 1.87
N ALA A 72 -12.20 -2.69 2.25
CA ALA A 72 -13.26 -2.67 3.25
C ALA A 72 -12.73 -2.24 4.64
N ILE A 73 -11.57 -2.76 5.05
CA ILE A 73 -10.88 -2.35 6.29
C ILE A 73 -10.58 -0.86 6.26
N LYS A 74 -9.98 -0.35 5.18
CA LYS A 74 -9.72 1.09 5.02
C LYS A 74 -11.01 1.91 5.13
N LYS A 75 -12.06 1.52 4.41
CA LYS A 75 -13.34 2.23 4.45
C LYS A 75 -13.88 2.30 5.88
N LYS A 76 -13.83 1.17 6.61
CA LYS A 76 -14.25 1.14 8.00
C LYS A 76 -13.43 2.09 8.88
N LYS A 77 -12.11 2.15 8.68
CA LYS A 77 -11.23 3.06 9.40
C LYS A 77 -11.54 4.55 9.13
N MET A 78 -12.00 4.88 7.93
CA MET A 78 -12.40 6.25 7.58
C MET A 78 -13.75 6.68 8.18
N GLU A 79 -14.57 5.72 8.64
CA GLU A 79 -15.85 5.98 9.32
C GLU A 79 -15.70 6.20 10.83
N GLU A 80 -14.52 5.91 11.40
CA GLU A 80 -14.16 6.11 12.82
C GLU A 80 -13.56 7.50 13.07
#